data_AF-A0A937X5F0-F1
#
_entry.id   AF-A0A937X5F0-F1
#
_cell.length_a   1.000
_cell.length_b   1.000
_cell.length_c   1.000
_cell.angle_alpha   90.00
_cell.angle_beta   90.00
_cell.angle_gamma   90.00
#
_symmetry.space_group_name_H-M   'P 1'
#
loop_
_entity.id
_entity.type
_entity.pdbx_description
1 polymer ?
#
loop_
_entity_poly.entity_id
_entity_poly.type
_entity_poly.pdbx_seq_one_letter_code
_entity_poly.pdbx_strand_id
1 'polypeptide(L)'
;WYVDSQLGAEKKVNAMTYTTSMRGKRVVAEVHLKRDAMKSILKVTPEDLFEALVAGLAPTMAAGMLGCNVNFANVVAAIFTATGQDIATVPESCQGQISFRLTDDGMYFGALLPNLVVATIGGGTQLPSQKACLDMLGCAGSGKAKKLAEIVGAATMCLDISTYAAIAADHFVQAHEKLGRNRPRTGPIILPPGLMPPTR
;
A
#
# COMPACT_ATOMS: atom_id res chain seq x y z
N TRP A 1 -14.14 -15.38 32.59
CA TRP A 1 -14.32 -15.08 31.15
C TRP A 1 -13.80 -13.67 30.89
N TYR A 2 -12.92 -13.49 29.91
CA TYR A 2 -12.37 -12.17 29.53
C TYR A 2 -13.15 -11.60 28.33
N VAL A 3 -13.27 -10.27 28.27
CA VAL A 3 -13.98 -9.56 27.18
C VAL A 3 -13.31 -9.77 25.82
N ASP A 4 -11.98 -9.89 25.80
CA ASP A 4 -11.21 -10.33 24.64
C ASP A 4 -10.32 -11.51 25.05
N SER A 5 -10.49 -12.63 24.36
CA SER A 5 -9.69 -13.85 24.51
C SER A 5 -8.82 -14.13 23.27
N GLN A 6 -8.42 -13.07 22.57
CA GLN A 6 -7.51 -13.03 21.42
C GLN A 6 -8.09 -13.46 20.06
N LEU A 7 -9.27 -14.08 20.02
CA LEU A 7 -9.90 -14.52 18.75
C LEU A 7 -10.35 -13.36 17.84
N GLY A 8 -10.63 -12.18 18.42
CA GLY A 8 -10.96 -10.98 17.65
C GLY A 8 -9.78 -10.41 16.85
N ALA A 9 -8.57 -10.94 17.08
CA ALA A 9 -7.33 -10.53 16.42
C ALA A 9 -7.10 -9.02 16.37
N GLU A 10 -7.50 -8.29 17.41
CA GLU A 10 -7.23 -6.87 17.52
C GLU A 10 -5.71 -6.61 17.39
N LYS A 11 -5.34 -5.82 16.38
CA LYS A 11 -3.95 -5.45 16.09
C LYS A 11 -3.07 -6.64 15.69
N LYS A 12 -3.71 -7.73 15.25
CA LYS A 12 -3.06 -8.99 14.85
C LYS A 12 -3.65 -9.46 13.53
N VAL A 13 -2.90 -10.30 12.83
CA VAL A 13 -3.35 -10.90 11.58
C VAL A 13 -3.79 -12.33 11.85
N ASN A 14 -4.96 -12.72 11.35
CA ASN A 14 -5.37 -14.11 11.29
C ASN A 14 -6.19 -14.39 10.01
N ALA A 15 -6.27 -15.66 9.62
CA ALA A 15 -7.00 -16.08 8.43
C ALA A 15 -8.53 -15.95 8.57
N MET A 16 -9.05 -16.04 9.80
CA MET A 16 -10.50 -15.98 10.04
C MET A 16 -11.06 -14.59 9.73
N THR A 17 -10.38 -13.53 10.19
CA THR A 17 -10.82 -12.17 9.90
C THR A 17 -10.66 -11.86 8.42
N TYR A 18 -9.66 -12.43 7.77
CA TYR A 18 -9.49 -12.27 6.32
C TYR A 18 -10.63 -12.91 5.50
N THR A 19 -11.14 -14.08 5.92
CA THR A 19 -12.02 -14.92 5.08
C THR A 19 -13.49 -14.87 5.46
N THR A 20 -13.83 -14.87 6.74
CA THR A 20 -15.21 -15.12 7.21
C THR A 20 -15.72 -14.07 8.19
N SER A 21 -14.85 -13.42 8.95
CA SER A 21 -15.22 -12.47 10.01
C SER A 21 -14.74 -11.05 9.69
N MET A 22 -15.63 -10.10 9.47
CA MET A 22 -15.20 -8.71 9.17
C MET A 22 -14.75 -7.96 10.42
N ARG A 23 -13.62 -7.25 10.36
CA ARG A 23 -13.20 -6.24 11.35
C ARG A 23 -13.10 -4.85 10.71
N GLY A 24 -13.88 -3.88 11.19
CA GLY A 24 -13.90 -2.54 10.61
C GLY A 24 -14.78 -2.47 9.35
N LYS A 25 -14.21 -2.09 8.21
CA LYS A 25 -14.91 -1.97 6.93
C LYS A 25 -14.30 -2.87 5.87
N ARG A 26 -15.18 -3.50 5.08
CA ARG A 26 -14.82 -4.14 3.83
C ARG A 26 -14.89 -3.12 2.69
N VAL A 27 -13.77 -2.92 1.99
CA VAL A 27 -13.66 -1.98 0.87
C VAL A 27 -13.29 -2.73 -0.39
N VAL A 28 -14.03 -2.46 -1.47
CA VAL A 28 -13.69 -2.88 -2.82
C VAL A 28 -13.48 -1.61 -3.64
N ALA A 29 -12.35 -1.54 -4.33
CA ALA A 29 -12.07 -0.51 -5.33
C ALA A 29 -11.84 -1.18 -6.68
N GLU A 30 -12.27 -0.54 -7.76
CA GLU A 30 -12.11 -1.06 -9.11
C GLU A 30 -11.78 0.06 -10.09
N VAL A 31 -11.02 -0.28 -11.13
CA VAL A 31 -10.70 0.67 -12.20
C VAL A 31 -10.45 -0.08 -13.50
N HIS A 32 -10.91 0.50 -14.60
CA HIS A 32 -10.54 0.09 -15.95
C HIS A 32 -9.57 1.11 -16.53
N LEU A 33 -8.33 0.68 -16.76
CA LEU A 33 -7.26 1.51 -17.31
C LEU A 33 -7.12 1.26 -18.80
N LYS A 34 -7.33 2.31 -19.60
CA LYS A 34 -7.14 2.26 -21.06
C LYS A 34 -5.66 2.15 -21.42
N ARG A 35 -5.35 1.39 -22.48
CA ARG A 35 -4.00 1.20 -23.02
C ARG A 35 -3.24 2.51 -23.20
N ASP A 36 -3.89 3.55 -23.73
CA ASP A 36 -3.26 4.84 -23.97
C ASP A 36 -2.80 5.51 -22.67
N ALA A 37 -3.61 5.44 -21.61
CA ALA A 37 -3.25 5.95 -20.29
C ALA A 37 -2.10 5.12 -19.68
N MET A 38 -2.13 3.79 -19.83
CA MET A 38 -1.05 2.93 -19.34
C MET A 38 0.28 3.24 -20.04
N LYS A 39 0.29 3.35 -21.37
CA LYS A 39 1.52 3.68 -22.12
C LYS A 39 2.02 5.10 -21.83
N SER A 40 1.11 6.07 -21.78
CA SER A 40 1.50 7.48 -21.61
C SER A 40 1.86 7.85 -20.17
N ILE A 41 1.24 7.23 -19.17
CA ILE A 41 1.45 7.56 -17.74
C ILE A 41 2.31 6.49 -17.06
N LEU A 42 1.87 5.23 -17.09
CA LEU A 42 2.54 4.12 -16.41
C LEU A 42 3.80 3.62 -17.15
N LYS A 43 3.96 4.00 -18.43
CA LYS A 43 5.10 3.65 -19.29
C LYS A 43 5.25 2.14 -19.52
N VAL A 44 4.14 1.40 -19.49
CA VAL A 44 4.07 -0.05 -19.72
C VAL A 44 2.92 -0.39 -20.64
N THR A 45 2.98 -1.54 -21.31
CA THR A 45 1.81 -2.11 -21.99
C THR A 45 0.94 -2.90 -20.99
N PRO A 46 -0.37 -3.06 -21.26
CA PRO A 46 -1.23 -3.97 -20.50
C PRO A 46 -0.63 -5.37 -20.36
N GLU A 47 -0.05 -5.90 -21.44
CA GLU A 47 0.54 -7.23 -21.49
C GLU A 47 1.75 -7.35 -20.55
N ASP A 48 2.70 -6.41 -20.61
CA ASP A 48 3.89 -6.43 -19.75
C ASP A 48 3.50 -6.37 -18.26
N LEU A 49 2.52 -5.52 -17.93
CA LEU A 49 2.04 -5.38 -16.56
C LEU A 49 1.32 -6.64 -16.08
N PHE A 50 0.52 -7.26 -16.95
CA PHE A 50 -0.17 -8.51 -16.66
C PHE A 50 0.83 -9.64 -16.37
N GLU A 51 1.85 -9.82 -17.21
CA GLU A 51 2.90 -10.83 -17.01
C GLU A 51 3.65 -10.61 -15.68
N ALA A 52 4.02 -9.36 -15.35
CA ALA A 52 4.68 -9.04 -14.09
C ALA A 52 3.82 -9.39 -12.86
N LEU A 53 2.51 -9.13 -12.94
CA LEU A 53 1.56 -9.47 -11.88
C LEU A 53 1.38 -10.99 -11.73
N VAL A 54 1.20 -11.71 -12.84
CA VAL A 54 1.06 -13.18 -12.85
C VAL A 54 2.30 -13.84 -12.27
N ALA A 55 3.50 -13.38 -12.64
CA ALA A 55 4.76 -13.90 -12.13
C ALA A 55 4.87 -13.79 -10.60
N GLY A 56 4.21 -12.82 -9.97
CA GLY A 56 4.18 -12.64 -8.52
C GLY A 56 3.26 -13.60 -7.77
N LEU A 57 2.23 -14.18 -8.42
CA LEU A 57 1.20 -14.96 -7.74
C LEU A 57 1.74 -16.24 -7.10
N ALA A 58 2.46 -17.06 -7.86
CA ALA A 58 2.96 -18.34 -7.37
C ALA A 58 3.97 -18.19 -6.20
N PRO A 59 4.94 -17.26 -6.26
CA PRO A 59 5.81 -16.97 -5.12
C PRO A 59 5.06 -16.48 -3.87
N THR A 60 4.08 -15.58 -4.02
CA THR A 60 3.26 -15.09 -2.90
C THR A 60 2.52 -16.24 -2.22
N MET A 61 1.93 -17.15 -3.00
CA MET A 61 1.25 -18.33 -2.47
C MET A 61 2.22 -19.30 -1.79
N ALA A 62 3.37 -19.57 -2.40
CA ALA A 62 4.38 -20.48 -1.84
C ALA A 62 4.96 -19.95 -0.52
N ALA A 63 5.04 -18.62 -0.36
CA ALA A 63 5.48 -17.97 0.87
C ALA A 63 4.41 -17.94 1.99
N GLY A 64 3.18 -18.39 1.73
CA GLY A 64 2.10 -18.40 2.72
C GLY A 64 1.57 -17.00 3.07
N MET A 65 1.73 -16.02 2.16
CA MET A 65 1.27 -14.66 2.39
C MET A 65 -0.26 -14.59 2.44
N LEU A 66 -0.79 -13.85 3.42
CA LEU A 66 -2.21 -13.53 3.52
C LEU A 66 -2.49 -12.26 2.70
N GLY A 67 -3.03 -12.46 1.50
CA GLY A 67 -3.24 -11.39 0.53
C GLY A 67 -2.13 -11.27 -0.52
N CYS A 68 -2.47 -10.65 -1.64
CA CYS A 68 -1.56 -10.39 -2.76
C CYS A 68 -1.56 -8.89 -3.03
N ASN A 69 -0.60 -8.19 -2.44
CA ASN A 69 -0.39 -6.75 -2.58
C ASN A 69 1.08 -6.42 -2.26
N VAL A 70 1.53 -5.22 -2.62
CA VAL A 70 2.92 -4.78 -2.39
C VAL A 70 3.02 -3.59 -1.43
N ASN A 71 2.12 -2.62 -1.55
CA ASN A 71 2.21 -1.33 -0.86
C ASN A 71 0.98 -0.99 -0.01
N PHE A 72 0.05 -1.92 0.22
CA PHE A 72 -1.11 -1.59 1.05
C PHE A 72 -0.66 -1.12 2.44
N ALA A 73 0.34 -1.78 3.01
CA ALA A 73 0.93 -1.37 4.29
C ALA A 73 1.49 0.05 4.25
N ASN A 74 2.20 0.43 3.17
CA ASN A 74 2.77 1.77 3.00
C ASN A 74 1.67 2.85 2.99
N VAL A 75 0.63 2.65 2.17
CA VAL A 75 -0.48 3.62 2.07
C VAL A 75 -1.27 3.69 3.35
N VAL A 76 -1.65 2.53 3.91
CA VAL A 76 -2.43 2.46 5.15
C VAL A 76 -1.67 3.14 6.29
N ALA A 77 -0.38 2.82 6.49
CA ALA A 77 0.43 3.45 7.53
C ALA A 77 0.56 4.97 7.33
N ALA A 78 0.79 5.43 6.10
CA ALA A 78 0.91 6.85 5.80
C ALA A 78 -0.39 7.62 6.08
N ILE A 79 -1.53 7.14 5.57
CA ILE A 79 -2.83 7.78 5.81
C ILE A 79 -3.21 7.68 7.28
N PHE A 80 -2.94 6.55 7.95
CA PHE A 80 -3.27 6.36 9.36
C PHE A 80 -2.52 7.35 10.24
N THR A 81 -1.22 7.48 10.01
CA THR A 81 -0.37 8.43 10.73
C THR A 81 -0.83 9.87 10.47
N ALA A 82 -1.11 10.22 9.22
CA ALA A 82 -1.53 11.57 8.84
C ALA A 82 -2.90 11.95 9.39
N THR A 83 -3.82 10.99 9.52
CA THR A 83 -5.23 11.24 9.89
C THR A 83 -5.59 10.78 11.31
N GLY A 84 -4.61 10.38 12.12
CA GLY A 84 -4.79 10.07 13.54
C GLY A 84 -5.52 8.77 13.82
N GLN A 85 -5.34 7.77 12.96
CA GLN A 85 -5.84 6.42 13.18
C GLN A 85 -4.93 5.65 14.14
N ASP A 86 -5.37 4.50 14.63
CA ASP A 86 -4.55 3.63 15.48
C ASP A 86 -3.49 2.91 14.63
N ILE A 87 -2.22 3.25 14.80
CA ILE A 87 -1.13 2.66 14.00
C ILE A 87 -0.98 1.16 14.26
N ALA A 88 -1.37 0.68 15.44
CA ALA A 88 -1.29 -0.74 15.75
C ALA A 88 -2.29 -1.57 14.94
N THR A 89 -3.28 -0.95 14.30
CA THR A 89 -4.23 -1.63 13.40
C THR A 89 -3.76 -1.67 11.95
N VAL A 90 -2.57 -1.15 11.63
CA VAL A 90 -1.99 -1.27 10.28
C VAL A 90 -1.87 -2.73 9.83
N PRO A 91 -1.34 -3.68 10.63
CA PRO A 91 -1.17 -5.07 10.19
C PRO A 91 -2.47 -5.73 9.76
N GLU A 92 -3.58 -5.47 10.45
CA GLU A 92 -4.90 -5.99 10.08
C GLU A 92 -5.57 -5.20 8.94
N SER A 93 -5.35 -3.88 8.88
CA SER A 93 -5.97 -2.98 7.90
C SER A 93 -5.32 -3.04 6.52
N CYS A 94 -4.05 -3.44 6.43
CA CYS A 94 -3.35 -3.59 5.16
C CYS A 94 -3.48 -4.98 4.55
N GLN A 95 -4.14 -5.93 5.25
CA GLN A 95 -4.47 -7.21 4.65
C GLN A 95 -5.39 -6.96 3.47
N GLY A 96 -5.07 -7.53 2.31
CA GLY A 96 -5.85 -7.31 1.10
C GLY A 96 -5.24 -7.95 -0.12
N GLN A 97 -5.99 -7.94 -1.21
CA GLN A 97 -5.58 -8.53 -2.47
C GLN A 97 -5.96 -7.63 -3.63
N ILE A 98 -5.08 -7.60 -4.64
CA ILE A 98 -5.40 -7.08 -5.96
C ILE A 98 -5.91 -8.22 -6.85
N SER A 99 -6.88 -7.91 -7.69
CA SER A 99 -7.33 -8.74 -8.80
C SER A 99 -7.14 -7.97 -10.10
N PHE A 100 -6.87 -8.68 -11.18
CA PHE A 100 -6.57 -8.05 -12.45
C PHE A 100 -6.98 -8.93 -13.62
N ARG A 101 -7.27 -8.29 -14.76
CA ARG A 101 -7.58 -8.97 -16.02
C ARG A 101 -7.23 -8.09 -17.20
N LEU A 102 -6.68 -8.68 -18.26
CA LEU A 102 -6.60 -8.02 -19.56
C LEU A 102 -8.00 -7.79 -20.14
N THR A 103 -8.13 -6.70 -20.88
CA THR A 103 -9.35 -6.34 -21.63
C THR A 103 -8.94 -5.91 -23.04
N ASP A 104 -9.89 -5.87 -23.97
CA ASP A 104 -9.60 -5.56 -25.38
C ASP A 104 -8.91 -4.19 -25.56
N ASP A 105 -9.23 -3.22 -24.71
CA ASP A 105 -8.73 -1.83 -24.80
C ASP A 105 -7.78 -1.43 -23.65
N GLY A 106 -7.35 -2.37 -22.80
CA GLY A 106 -6.49 -2.06 -21.65
C GLY A 106 -6.52 -3.12 -20.56
N MET A 107 -6.68 -2.71 -19.31
CA MET A 107 -6.62 -3.62 -18.16
C MET A 107 -7.59 -3.23 -17.05
N TYR A 108 -8.28 -4.22 -16.50
CA TYR A 108 -9.15 -4.07 -15.34
C TYR A 108 -8.39 -4.44 -14.06
N PHE A 109 -8.57 -3.65 -13.02
CA PHE A 109 -8.04 -3.89 -11.69
C PHE A 109 -9.17 -3.85 -10.64
N GLY A 110 -9.04 -4.70 -9.64
CA GLY A 110 -9.77 -4.63 -8.39
C GLY A 110 -8.82 -4.67 -7.20
N ALA A 111 -9.21 -4.05 -6.10
CA ALA A 111 -8.56 -4.16 -4.81
C ALA A 111 -9.60 -4.48 -3.74
N LEU A 112 -9.29 -5.42 -2.87
CA LEU A 112 -10.12 -5.79 -1.72
C LEU A 112 -9.32 -5.60 -0.43
N LEU A 113 -9.87 -4.79 0.48
CA LEU A 113 -9.43 -4.71 1.87
C LEU A 113 -10.58 -5.24 2.74
N PRO A 114 -10.51 -6.48 3.26
CA PRO A 114 -11.60 -7.05 4.04
C PRO A 114 -11.74 -6.42 5.43
N ASN A 115 -10.64 -5.88 6.00
CA ASN A 115 -10.56 -5.51 7.41
C ASN A 115 -10.02 -4.10 7.67
N LEU A 116 -10.54 -3.10 6.99
CA LEU A 116 -10.03 -1.72 7.12
C LEU A 116 -10.61 -1.03 8.36
N VAL A 117 -9.76 -0.76 9.35
CA VAL A 117 -10.16 -0.18 10.64
C VAL A 117 -9.88 1.32 10.65
N VAL A 118 -10.91 2.11 10.32
CA VAL A 118 -10.80 3.58 10.27
C VAL A 118 -11.94 4.29 10.99
N ALA A 119 -11.62 5.44 11.58
CA ALA A 119 -12.53 6.32 12.29
C ALA A 119 -12.33 7.78 11.88
N THR A 120 -13.36 8.59 12.11
CA THR A 120 -13.39 10.04 11.78
C THR A 120 -13.78 10.91 12.98
N ILE A 121 -14.01 10.27 14.13
CA ILE A 121 -14.23 10.84 15.46
C ILE A 121 -13.50 9.95 16.46
N GLY A 122 -12.90 10.54 17.50
CA GLY A 122 -12.29 9.83 18.62
C GLY A 122 -10.80 9.54 18.45
N GLY A 123 -10.13 9.18 19.54
CA GLY A 123 -8.69 8.88 19.55
C GLY A 123 -7.84 10.01 18.97
N GLY A 124 -6.86 9.65 18.13
CA GLY A 124 -5.92 10.59 17.51
C GLY A 124 -6.55 11.54 16.48
N THR A 125 -7.78 11.29 16.02
CA THR A 125 -8.47 12.13 15.03
C THR A 125 -8.81 13.53 15.53
N GLN A 126 -8.75 13.75 16.85
CA GLN A 126 -9.03 15.04 17.50
C GLN A 126 -7.78 15.94 17.63
N LEU A 127 -6.58 15.39 17.40
CA LEU A 127 -5.36 16.17 17.45
C LEU A 127 -5.37 17.22 16.32
N PRO A 128 -4.91 18.47 16.56
CA PRO A 128 -5.05 19.56 15.60
C PRO A 128 -4.54 19.23 14.19
N SER A 129 -3.35 18.64 14.08
CA SER A 129 -2.73 18.30 12.80
C SER A 129 -3.48 17.18 12.08
N GLN A 130 -3.83 16.11 12.79
CA GLN A 130 -4.56 14.97 12.23
C GLN A 130 -5.97 15.35 11.80
N LYS A 131 -6.64 16.20 12.59
CA LYS A 131 -7.94 16.76 12.24
C LYS A 131 -7.84 17.61 10.96
N ALA A 132 -6.81 18.45 10.83
CA ALA A 132 -6.58 19.22 9.61
C ALA A 132 -6.40 18.33 8.37
N CYS A 133 -5.69 17.20 8.49
CA CYS A 133 -5.59 16.20 7.42
C CYS A 133 -6.94 15.56 7.07
N LEU A 134 -7.76 15.23 8.08
CA LEU A 134 -9.13 14.75 7.85
C LEU A 134 -10.00 15.82 7.18
N ASP A 135 -9.86 17.10 7.57
CA ASP A 135 -10.58 18.21 6.95
C ASP A 135 -10.17 18.38 5.47
N MET A 136 -8.88 18.26 5.13
CA MET A 136 -8.39 18.29 3.74
C MET A 136 -9.02 17.20 2.87
N LEU A 137 -9.19 15.99 3.42
CA LEU A 137 -9.89 14.89 2.73
C LEU A 137 -11.42 15.04 2.75
N GLY A 138 -11.93 16.05 3.48
CA GLY A 138 -13.35 16.22 3.75
C GLY A 138 -13.95 15.04 4.49
N CYS A 139 -13.20 14.47 5.44
CA CYS A 139 -13.50 13.27 6.22
C CYS A 139 -13.65 13.53 7.73
N ALA A 140 -13.45 14.75 8.23
CA ALA A 140 -13.59 15.01 9.67
C ALA A 140 -15.05 15.05 10.14
N GLY A 141 -15.35 14.39 11.26
CA GLY A 141 -16.68 14.40 11.90
C GLY A 141 -17.55 13.20 11.56
N SER A 142 -18.81 13.24 12.03
CA SER A 142 -19.70 12.08 12.01
C SER A 142 -20.11 11.67 10.60
N GLY A 143 -20.35 10.38 10.39
CA GLY A 143 -20.83 9.84 9.12
C GLY A 143 -19.79 9.74 7.99
N LYS A 144 -18.54 10.17 8.22
CA LYS A 144 -17.52 10.25 7.16
C LYS A 144 -16.52 9.10 7.12
N ALA A 145 -16.64 8.15 8.04
CA ALA A 145 -15.70 7.02 8.11
C ALA A 145 -15.74 6.13 6.86
N LYS A 146 -16.86 6.05 6.14
CA LYS A 146 -16.96 5.30 4.86
C LYS A 146 -16.17 6.01 3.75
N LYS A 147 -16.32 7.32 3.62
CA LYS A 147 -15.54 8.14 2.68
C LYS A 147 -14.03 8.00 2.92
N LEU A 148 -13.58 8.01 4.18
CA LEU A 148 -12.17 7.77 4.49
C LEU A 148 -11.73 6.36 4.06
N ALA A 149 -12.57 5.35 4.28
CA ALA A 149 -12.29 3.98 3.86
C ALA A 149 -12.18 3.84 2.33
N GLU A 150 -13.05 4.50 1.57
CA GLU A 150 -13.00 4.56 0.10
C GLU A 150 -11.71 5.21 -0.39
N ILE A 151 -11.30 6.34 0.22
CA ILE A 151 -10.04 7.02 -0.12
C ILE A 151 -8.84 6.11 0.13
N VAL A 152 -8.79 5.41 1.27
CA VAL A 152 -7.71 4.47 1.58
C VAL A 152 -7.68 3.34 0.56
N GLY A 153 -8.82 2.71 0.25
CA GLY A 153 -8.88 1.61 -0.70
C GLY A 153 -8.51 2.01 -2.14
N ALA A 154 -8.89 3.21 -2.57
CA ALA A 154 -8.48 3.75 -3.86
C ALA A 154 -6.96 4.03 -3.87
N ALA A 155 -6.44 4.66 -2.81
CA ALA A 155 -5.02 5.01 -2.72
C ALA A 155 -4.11 3.76 -2.68
N THR A 156 -4.52 2.69 -1.99
CA THR A 156 -3.77 1.43 -1.93
C THR A 156 -3.70 0.79 -3.32
N MET A 157 -4.82 0.72 -4.05
CA MET A 157 -4.86 0.21 -5.42
C MET A 157 -3.97 1.04 -6.36
N CYS A 158 -4.05 2.37 -6.28
CA CYS A 158 -3.23 3.26 -7.11
C CYS A 158 -1.72 3.04 -6.90
N LEU A 159 -1.26 2.91 -5.65
CA LEU A 159 0.17 2.73 -5.38
C LEU A 159 0.67 1.33 -5.79
N ASP A 160 -0.15 0.30 -5.66
CA ASP A 160 0.18 -1.04 -6.14
C ASP A 160 0.30 -1.08 -7.66
N ILE A 161 -0.67 -0.52 -8.39
CA ILE A 161 -0.61 -0.42 -9.86
C ILE A 161 0.66 0.34 -10.29
N SER A 162 0.95 1.48 -9.64
CA SER A 162 2.15 2.26 -9.95
C SER A 162 3.44 1.48 -9.70
N THR A 163 3.46 0.63 -8.68
CA THR A 163 4.66 -0.15 -8.32
C THR A 163 4.87 -1.31 -9.27
N TYR A 164 3.82 -2.07 -9.60
CA TYR A 164 3.92 -3.13 -10.58
C TYR A 164 4.26 -2.59 -11.98
N ALA A 165 3.76 -1.41 -12.35
CA ALA A 165 4.18 -0.74 -13.58
C ALA A 165 5.68 -0.40 -13.56
N ALA A 166 6.21 0.10 -12.44
CA ALA A 166 7.63 0.36 -12.31
C ALA A 166 8.49 -0.92 -12.37
N ILE A 167 8.01 -2.02 -11.82
CA ILE A 167 8.65 -3.34 -11.90
C ILE A 167 8.65 -3.84 -13.35
N ALA A 168 7.50 -3.80 -14.03
CA ALA A 168 7.35 -4.25 -15.41
C ALA A 168 8.18 -3.41 -16.40
N ALA A 169 8.36 -2.11 -16.13
CA ALA A 169 9.18 -1.22 -16.95
C ALA A 169 10.70 -1.31 -16.70
N ASP A 170 11.16 -2.18 -15.78
CA ASP A 170 12.54 -2.20 -15.26
C ASP A 170 13.01 -0.84 -14.68
N HIS A 171 12.06 -0.01 -14.27
CA HIS A 171 12.30 1.32 -13.69
C HIS A 171 12.29 1.31 -12.16
N PHE A 172 11.96 0.17 -11.53
CA PHE A 172 11.78 0.08 -10.09
C PHE A 172 13.03 0.47 -9.30
N VAL A 173 14.20 -0.03 -9.71
CA VAL A 173 15.50 0.29 -9.08
C VAL A 173 15.84 1.77 -9.27
N GLN A 174 15.70 2.29 -10.48
CA GLN A 174 16.02 3.69 -10.80
C GLN A 174 15.13 4.68 -10.03
N ALA A 175 13.84 4.38 -9.86
CA ALA A 175 12.92 5.22 -9.09
C ALA A 175 13.27 5.24 -7.59
N HIS A 176 13.56 4.06 -7.00
CA HIS A 176 14.02 3.96 -5.61
C HIS A 176 15.36 4.67 -5.39
N GLU A 177 16.30 4.59 -6.32
CA GLU A 177 17.57 5.30 -6.24
C GLU A 177 17.40 6.82 -6.32
N LYS A 178 16.57 7.31 -7.26
CA LYS A 178 16.38 8.75 -7.49
C LYS A 178 15.59 9.43 -6.37
N LEU A 179 14.56 8.78 -5.84
CA LEU A 179 13.64 9.38 -4.86
C LEU A 179 13.93 8.95 -3.40
N GLY A 180 14.52 7.77 -3.20
CA GLY A 180 14.82 7.23 -1.86
C GLY A 180 15.96 7.94 -1.14
N ARG A 181 16.66 8.89 -1.79
CA ARG A 181 17.83 9.59 -1.24
C ARG A 181 18.93 8.63 -0.77
N ASN A 182 19.04 7.45 -1.39
CA ASN A 182 19.89 6.34 -0.95
C ASN A 182 21.38 6.49 -1.30
N ARG A 183 21.82 7.61 -1.92
CA ARG A 183 23.25 7.87 -2.10
C ARG A 183 23.80 8.57 -0.85
N PRO A 184 24.64 7.91 -0.03
CA PRO A 184 25.47 8.65 0.90
C PRO A 184 26.26 9.67 0.09
N ARG A 185 26.31 10.93 0.55
CA ARG A 185 27.30 11.87 0.02
C ARG A 185 28.66 11.31 0.39
N THR A 186 29.31 10.63 -0.54
CA THR A 186 30.73 10.33 -0.43
C THR A 186 31.46 11.66 -0.60
N GLY A 187 31.58 12.42 0.50
CA GLY A 187 32.68 13.37 0.62
C GLY A 187 33.99 12.61 0.49
N PRO A 188 35.10 13.28 0.10
CA PRO A 188 36.39 12.60 0.01
C PRO A 188 36.67 11.94 1.36
N ILE A 189 36.87 10.62 1.34
CA ILE A 189 37.33 9.89 2.51
C ILE A 189 38.74 10.41 2.76
N ILE A 190 38.89 11.27 3.77
CA ILE A 190 40.20 11.63 4.29
C ILE A 190 40.69 10.39 5.04
N LEU A 191 41.42 9.53 4.33
CA LEU A 191 42.12 8.43 4.96
C LEU A 191 43.29 9.01 5.79
N PRO A 192 43.52 8.51 7.02
CA PRO A 192 44.71 8.87 7.77
C PRO A 192 45.98 8.49 6.98
N PRO A 193 47.11 9.21 7.15
CA PRO A 193 48.33 8.94 6.41
C PRO A 193 48.80 7.49 6.65
N GLY A 194 48.90 6.68 5.58
CA GLY A 194 49.44 5.31 5.65
C GLY A 194 48.57 4.21 5.01
N LEU A 195 47.37 4.51 4.54
CA LEU A 195 46.44 3.53 3.94
C LEU A 195 46.06 3.85 2.48
N MET A 196 47.03 4.29 1.67
CA MET A 196 46.81 4.28 0.20
C MET A 196 47.09 2.87 -0.35
N PRO A 197 46.17 2.25 -1.08
CA PRO A 197 46.47 1.02 -1.80
C PRO A 197 47.47 1.32 -2.93
N PRO A 198 48.39 0.38 -3.25
CA PRO A 198 49.38 0.60 -4.29
C PRO A 198 48.70 0.78 -5.65
N THR A 199 49.09 1.84 -6.34
CA THR A 199 48.63 2.18 -7.68
C THR A 199 49.02 1.09 -8.67
N ARG A 200 48.03 0.56 -9.40
CA ARG A 200 48.21 -0.01 -10.73
C ARG A 200 47.65 0.95 -11.75
#